data_AF-A0A8H4CM21-F1
#
_entry.id   AF-A0A8H4CM21-F1
#
_cell.length_a   1.000
_cell.length_b   1.000
_cell.length_c   1.000
_cell.angle_alpha   90.00
_cell.angle_beta   90.00
_cell.angle_gamma   90.00
#
_symmetry.space_group_name_H-M   'P 1'
#
loop_
_entity.id
_entity.type
_entity.pdbx_description
1 polymer ?
#
loop_
_entity_poly.entity_id
_entity_poly.type
_entity_poly.pdbx_seq_one_letter_code
_entity_poly.pdbx_strand_id
1 'polypeptide(L)'
;MRYREAWTLASKGKREEAEKLATELLIKPRLGPIHKAGMHMLMATSSQDDFLDHARKSAEIYEAILTNDLTAVQRAQMEEVLPDAKVVLERAHGDQSAIDREISKKLTTMTMSQKLNRRM
;
A
#
# COMPACT_ATOMS: atom_id res chain seq x y z
N MET A 1 4.00 -12.38 -18.70
CA MET A 1 4.83 -11.29 -18.13
C MET A 1 4.61 -11.27 -16.63
N ARG A 2 5.67 -11.34 -15.81
CA ARG A 2 5.62 -11.53 -14.34
C ARG A 2 4.79 -10.49 -13.57
N TYR A 3 4.66 -9.27 -14.09
CA TYR A 3 3.77 -8.24 -13.53
C TYR A 3 2.30 -8.69 -13.50
N ARG A 4 1.77 -9.18 -14.64
CA ARG A 4 0.38 -9.65 -14.73
C ARG A 4 0.15 -10.89 -13.86
N GLU A 5 1.18 -11.72 -13.71
CA GLU A 5 1.15 -12.90 -12.86
C GLU A 5 0.95 -12.53 -11.39
N ALA A 6 1.68 -11.52 -10.88
CA ALA A 6 1.49 -11.03 -9.51
C ALA A 6 0.04 -10.59 -9.25
N TRP A 7 -0.53 -9.80 -10.16
CA TRP A 7 -1.93 -9.38 -10.07
C TRP A 7 -2.93 -10.54 -10.19
N THR A 8 -2.60 -11.56 -11.00
CA THR A 8 -3.42 -12.77 -11.13
C THR A 8 -3.39 -13.61 -9.85
N LEU A 9 -2.24 -13.68 -9.16
CA LEU A 9 -2.13 -14.35 -7.87
C LEU A 9 -2.96 -13.61 -6.81
N ALA A 10 -2.84 -12.27 -6.78
CA ALA A 10 -3.62 -11.42 -5.87
C ALA A 10 -5.13 -11.59 -6.10
N SER A 11 -5.59 -11.57 -7.35
CA SER A 11 -7.03 -11.74 -7.67
C SER A 11 -7.58 -13.13 -7.34
N LYS A 12 -6.71 -14.15 -7.29
CA LYS A 12 -7.05 -15.51 -6.83
C LYS A 12 -6.97 -15.69 -5.32
N GLY A 13 -6.73 -14.62 -4.56
CA GLY A 13 -6.58 -14.66 -3.09
C GLY A 13 -5.25 -15.25 -2.61
N LYS A 14 -4.30 -15.55 -3.51
CA LYS A 14 -2.97 -16.06 -3.17
C LYS A 14 -2.05 -14.90 -2.76
N ARG A 15 -2.36 -14.27 -1.62
CA ARG A 15 -1.72 -13.02 -1.16
C ARG A 15 -0.22 -13.16 -0.96
N GLU A 16 0.22 -14.16 -0.19
CA GLU A 16 1.65 -14.40 0.07
C GLU A 16 2.46 -14.64 -1.21
N GLU A 17 1.93 -15.42 -2.15
CA GLU A 17 2.58 -15.66 -3.45
C GLU A 17 2.68 -14.37 -4.28
N ALA A 18 1.61 -13.55 -4.26
CA ALA A 18 1.57 -12.27 -4.95
C ALA A 18 2.55 -11.25 -4.37
N GLU A 19 2.61 -11.14 -3.03
CA GLU A 19 3.52 -10.26 -2.30
C GLU A 19 4.98 -10.63 -2.53
N LYS A 20 5.29 -11.94 -2.46
CA LYS A 20 6.63 -12.43 -2.76
C LYS A 20 7.05 -12.03 -4.17
N LEU A 21 6.17 -12.27 -5.15
CA LEU A 21 6.46 -11.92 -6.54
C LEU A 21 6.58 -10.40 -6.75
N ALA A 22 5.73 -9.60 -6.11
CA ALA A 22 5.81 -8.15 -6.16
C ALA A 22 7.11 -7.62 -5.56
N THR A 23 7.53 -8.15 -4.42
CA THR A 23 8.82 -7.83 -3.77
C THR A 23 10.00 -8.17 -4.68
N GLU A 24 10.01 -9.37 -5.27
CA GLU A 24 11.04 -9.78 -6.24
C GLU A 24 11.09 -8.86 -7.47
N LEU A 25 9.95 -8.32 -7.90
CA LEU A 25 9.89 -7.39 -9.03
C LEU A 25 10.37 -5.99 -8.64
N LEU A 26 10.04 -5.50 -7.45
CA LEU A 26 10.43 -4.17 -6.95
C LEU A 26 11.96 -4.01 -6.81
N ILE A 27 12.68 -5.10 -6.55
CA ILE A 27 14.14 -5.11 -6.47
C ILE A 27 14.80 -5.00 -7.86
N LYS A 28 14.07 -5.32 -8.95
CA LYS A 28 14.66 -5.35 -10.29
C LYS A 28 14.87 -3.94 -10.84
N PRO A 29 16.10 -3.59 -11.28
CA PRO A 29 16.42 -2.24 -11.76
C PRO A 29 15.70 -1.87 -13.07
N ARG A 30 15.20 -2.86 -13.82
CA ARG A 30 14.51 -2.65 -15.10
C ARG A 30 12.99 -2.59 -14.98
N LEU A 31 12.44 -2.60 -13.76
CA LEU A 31 11.01 -2.45 -13.58
C LEU A 31 10.62 -1.00 -13.86
N GLY A 32 9.91 -0.77 -14.96
CA GLY A 32 9.48 0.57 -15.36
C GLY A 32 8.58 1.23 -14.29
N PRO A 33 8.56 2.57 -14.19
CA PRO A 33 7.86 3.30 -13.13
C PRO A 33 6.38 2.92 -12.96
N ILE A 34 5.64 2.73 -14.05
CA ILE A 34 4.23 2.31 -14.02
C ILE A 34 4.09 0.94 -13.34
N HIS A 35 4.91 -0.04 -13.74
CA HIS A 35 4.87 -1.36 -13.14
C HIS A 35 5.33 -1.33 -11.67
N LYS A 36 6.28 -0.45 -11.34
CA LYS A 36 6.74 -0.24 -9.96
C LYS A 36 5.59 0.30 -9.09
N ALA A 37 4.88 1.33 -9.56
CA ALA A 37 3.70 1.86 -8.89
C ALA A 37 2.64 0.77 -8.69
N GLY A 38 2.33 0.00 -9.73
CA GLY A 38 1.41 -1.13 -9.64
C GLY A 38 1.84 -2.20 -8.63
N MET A 39 3.13 -2.54 -8.52
CA MET A 39 3.61 -3.48 -7.50
C MET A 39 3.48 -2.91 -6.08
N HIS A 40 3.77 -1.61 -5.88
CA HIS A 40 3.50 -0.96 -4.60
C HIS A 40 2.00 -0.95 -4.28
N MET A 41 1.13 -0.71 -5.26
CA MET A 41 -0.33 -0.78 -5.06
C MET A 41 -0.80 -2.19 -4.66
N LEU A 42 -0.25 -3.23 -5.29
CA LEU A 42 -0.54 -4.62 -4.91
C LEU A 42 -0.14 -4.87 -3.46
N MET A 43 1.09 -4.52 -3.08
CA MET A 43 1.60 -4.67 -1.71
C MET A 43 0.73 -3.92 -0.70
N ALA A 44 0.26 -2.72 -1.03
CA ALA A 44 -0.61 -1.92 -0.17
C ALA A 44 -1.95 -2.58 0.17
N THR A 45 -2.42 -3.51 -0.67
CA THR A 45 -3.70 -4.22 -0.47
C THR A 45 -3.54 -5.62 0.12
N SER A 46 -2.31 -6.08 0.31
CA SER A 46 -1.99 -7.46 0.66
C SER A 46 -1.11 -7.55 1.91
N SER A 47 -0.09 -6.70 2.01
CA SER A 47 0.84 -6.61 3.15
C SER A 47 0.13 -6.25 4.46
N GLN A 48 0.60 -6.82 5.57
CA GLN A 48 0.10 -6.50 6.92
C GLN A 48 0.88 -5.38 7.60
N ASP A 49 2.20 -5.27 7.36
CA ASP A 49 3.06 -4.42 8.20
C ASP A 49 3.42 -3.06 7.55
N ASP A 50 3.52 -2.98 6.21
CA ASP A 50 3.96 -1.76 5.51
C ASP A 50 2.94 -1.21 4.48
N PHE A 51 1.66 -1.56 4.65
CA PHE A 51 0.62 -1.26 3.64
C PHE A 51 0.48 0.25 3.34
N LEU A 52 0.63 1.11 4.35
CA LEU A 52 0.56 2.57 4.19
C LEU A 52 1.73 3.13 3.38
N ASP A 53 2.95 2.65 3.63
CA ASP A 53 4.14 3.08 2.89
C ASP A 53 4.08 2.66 1.43
N HIS A 54 3.60 1.44 1.19
CA HIS A 54 3.32 0.96 -0.16
C HIS A 54 2.23 1.78 -0.86
N ALA A 55 1.14 2.13 -0.18
CA ALA A 55 0.06 2.94 -0.76
C ALA A 55 0.57 4.33 -1.16
N ARG A 56 1.32 4.97 -0.26
CA ARG A 56 1.94 6.28 -0.48
C ARG A 56 2.89 6.23 -1.67
N LYS A 57 3.75 5.20 -1.72
CA LYS A 57 4.73 5.09 -2.79
C LYS A 57 4.10 4.88 -4.16
N SER A 58 3.00 4.14 -4.23
CA SER A 58 2.23 3.98 -5.46
C SER A 58 1.71 5.33 -5.97
N ALA A 59 1.04 6.10 -5.10
CA ALA A 59 0.49 7.41 -5.45
C ALA A 59 1.59 8.40 -5.88
N GLU A 60 2.69 8.49 -5.12
CA GLU A 60 3.84 9.34 -5.46
C GLU A 60 4.40 9.05 -6.86
N ILE A 61 4.57 7.77 -7.21
CA ILE A 61 5.12 7.40 -8.52
C ILE A 61 4.15 7.76 -9.64
N TYR A 62 2.85 7.49 -9.50
CA TYR A 62 1.87 7.87 -10.52
C TYR A 62 1.75 9.38 -10.69
N GLU A 63 1.77 10.16 -9.61
CA GLU A 63 1.80 11.62 -9.67
C GLU A 63 3.07 12.12 -10.36
N ALA A 64 4.24 11.56 -10.02
CA ALA A 64 5.50 11.91 -10.68
C ALA A 64 5.54 11.53 -12.16
N ILE A 65 4.78 10.52 -12.60
CA ILE A 65 4.65 10.19 -14.02
C ILE A 65 3.84 11.27 -14.75
N LEU A 66 2.73 11.75 -14.15
CA LEU A 66 1.87 12.77 -14.75
C LEU A 66 2.52 14.15 -14.92
N THR A 67 3.56 14.44 -14.14
CA THR A 67 4.35 15.69 -14.28
C THR A 67 5.36 15.65 -15.41
N ASN A 68 5.61 14.48 -16.03
CA ASN A 68 6.48 14.35 -17.18
C ASN A 68 5.76 14.64 -18.51
N ASP A 69 6.54 14.78 -19.57
CA ASP A 69 6.00 14.91 -20.93
C ASP A 69 5.50 13.54 -21.41
N LEU A 70 4.18 13.36 -21.35
CA LEU A 70 3.49 12.12 -21.70
C LEU A 70 2.75 12.28 -23.02
N THR A 71 2.75 11.22 -23.83
CA THR A 71 1.81 11.11 -24.95
C THR A 71 0.37 11.10 -24.43
N ALA A 72 -0.60 11.52 -25.26
CA ALA A 72 -2.02 11.53 -24.88
C ALA A 72 -2.51 10.16 -24.37
N VAL A 73 -2.03 9.07 -24.98
CA VAL A 73 -2.36 7.70 -24.57
C VAL A 73 -1.80 7.37 -23.18
N GLN A 74 -0.55 7.74 -22.90
CA GLN A 74 0.05 7.51 -21.59
C GLN A 74 -0.64 8.36 -20.52
N ARG A 75 -0.99 9.61 -20.83
CA ARG A 75 -1.72 10.49 -19.92
C ARG A 75 -3.08 9.89 -19.56
N ALA A 76 -3.86 9.46 -20.56
CA ALA A 76 -5.16 8.82 -20.33
C ALA A 76 -5.04 7.57 -19.44
N GLN A 77 -4.05 6.71 -19.69
CA GLN A 77 -3.79 5.55 -18.84
C GLN A 77 -3.46 5.93 -17.39
N MET A 78 -2.70 7.01 -17.17
CA MET A 78 -2.35 7.47 -15.83
C MET A 78 -3.53 8.14 -15.11
N GLU A 79 -4.37 8.85 -15.85
CA GLU A 79 -5.61 9.44 -15.34
C GLU A 79 -6.62 8.36 -14.92
N GLU A 80 -6.57 7.16 -15.50
CA GLU A 80 -7.35 6.00 -15.06
C GLU A 80 -6.83 5.36 -13.77
N VAL A 81 -5.51 5.20 -13.60
CA VAL A 81 -4.93 4.43 -12.47
C VAL A 81 -4.55 5.26 -11.24
N LEU A 82 -4.29 6.56 -11.38
CA LEU A 82 -3.97 7.42 -10.24
C LEU A 82 -5.13 7.51 -9.23
N PRO A 83 -6.40 7.66 -9.63
CA PRO A 83 -7.53 7.65 -8.70
C PRO A 83 -7.56 6.38 -7.83
N ASP A 84 -7.32 5.20 -8.42
CA ASP A 84 -7.28 3.94 -7.68
C ASP A 84 -6.16 3.95 -6.63
N ALA A 85 -4.97 4.43 -6.99
CA ALA A 85 -3.86 4.56 -6.05
C ALA A 85 -4.18 5.52 -4.88
N LYS A 86 -4.90 6.62 -5.16
CA LYS A 86 -5.36 7.55 -4.11
C LYS A 86 -6.40 6.91 -3.20
N VAL A 87 -7.35 6.16 -3.74
CA VAL A 87 -8.33 5.41 -2.95
C VAL A 87 -7.65 4.39 -2.04
N VAL A 88 -6.62 3.69 -2.55
CA VAL A 88 -5.84 2.75 -1.74
C VAL A 88 -5.10 3.48 -0.61
N LEU A 89 -4.52 4.66 -0.89
CA LEU A 89 -3.86 5.48 0.13
C LEU A 89 -4.84 6.00 1.20
N GLU A 90 -6.00 6.49 0.81
CA GLU A 90 -7.03 6.93 1.76
C GLU A 90 -7.52 5.79 2.67
N ARG A 91 -7.72 4.60 2.10
CA ARG A 91 -8.06 3.39 2.86
C ARG A 91 -6.95 3.03 3.84
N ALA A 92 -5.70 3.03 3.39
CA ALA A 92 -4.55 2.76 4.25
C ALA A 92 -4.44 3.76 5.41
N HIS A 93 -4.72 5.06 5.17
CA HIS A 93 -4.79 6.05 6.25
C HIS A 93 -5.92 5.77 7.24
N GLY A 94 -7.09 5.35 6.74
CA GLY A 94 -8.23 4.94 7.57
C GLY A 94 -7.89 3.76 8.48
N ASP A 95 -7.28 2.72 7.91
CA ASP A 95 -6.88 1.50 8.62
C ASP A 95 -5.81 1.80 9.68
N GLN A 96 -4.77 2.58 9.33
CA GLN A 96 -3.76 3.02 10.30
C GLN A 96 -4.39 3.82 11.44
N SER A 97 -5.30 4.74 11.13
CA SER A 97 -6.01 5.54 12.14
C SER A 97 -6.91 4.69 13.05
N ALA A 98 -7.41 3.56 12.56
CA ALA A 98 -8.19 2.62 13.37
C ALA A 98 -7.27 1.82 14.31
N ILE A 99 -6.13 1.34 13.79
CA ILE A 99 -5.09 0.65 14.56
C ILE A 99 -4.57 1.54 15.69
N ASP A 100 -4.21 2.79 15.38
CA ASP A 100 -3.68 3.76 16.34
C ASP A 100 -4.68 4.06 17.47
N ARG A 101 -5.98 4.15 17.13
CA ARG A 101 -7.06 4.31 18.11
C ARG A 101 -7.20 3.09 19.01
N GLU A 102 -7.11 1.88 18.46
CA GLU A 102 -7.18 0.66 19.25
C GLU A 102 -5.98 0.52 20.21
N ILE A 103 -4.77 0.81 19.72
CA ILE A 103 -3.55 0.84 20.53
C ILE A 103 -3.69 1.85 21.68
N SER A 104 -4.13 3.07 21.37
CA SER A 104 -4.33 4.13 22.37
C SER A 104 -5.32 3.72 23.47
N LYS A 105 -6.42 3.06 23.09
CA LYS A 105 -7.42 2.53 24.03
C LYS A 105 -6.84 1.44 24.93
N LYS A 106 -6.07 0.49 24.37
CA LYS A 106 -5.40 -0.57 25.13
C LYS A 106 -4.39 0.01 26.13
N LEU A 107 -3.54 0.94 25.69
CA LEU A 107 -2.54 1.60 26.53
C LEU A 107 -3.18 2.38 27.69
N THR A 108 -4.26 3.12 27.42
CA THR A 108 -5.00 3.84 28.46
C THR A 108 -5.57 2.88 29.50
N THR A 109 -6.14 1.75 29.06
CA THR A 109 -6.72 0.73 29.94
C THR A 109 -5.65 0.08 30.82
N MET A 110 -4.51 -0.33 30.23
CA MET A 110 -3.38 -0.88 30.97
C MET A 110 -2.82 0.10 32.01
N THR A 111 -2.68 1.37 31.65
CA THR A 111 -2.19 2.42 32.55
C THR A 111 -3.13 2.63 33.75
N MET A 112 -4.44 2.53 33.54
CA MET A 112 -5.43 2.64 34.62
C MET A 112 -5.40 1.41 35.54
N SER A 113 -5.32 0.19 35.00
CA SER A 113 -5.19 -1.05 35.79
C SER A 113 -3.91 -1.07 36.63
N GLN A 114 -2.79 -0.57 36.10
CA GLN A 114 -1.53 -0.46 36.85
C GLN A 114 -1.60 0.56 37.98
N LYS A 115 -2.34 1.67 37.80
CA LYS A 115 -2.56 2.68 38.85
C LYS A 115 -3.47 2.17 39.96
N LEU A 116 -4.46 1.32 39.66
CA LEU A 116 -5.32 0.69 40.67
C LEU A 116 -4.54 -0.30 41.55
N ASN A 117 -3.72 -1.16 40.94
CA ASN A 117 -2.95 -2.18 41.67
C ASN A 117 -1.81 -1.63 42.55
N ARG A 118 -1.41 -0.36 42.38
CA ARG A 118 -0.39 0.30 43.22
C ARG A 118 -0.97 1.05 44.42
N ARG A 119 -2.30 1.12 44.54
CA ARG A 119 -3.01 1.83 45.62
C ARG A 119 -3.69 0.88 46.61
N MET A 120 -3.60 -0.43 46.40
CA MET A 120 -3.93 -1.48 47.39
C MET A 120 -2.65 -1.98 48.02
#